data_AF-A0A537SAG8-F1
#
_entry.id   AF-A0A537SAG8-F1
#
_cell.length_a   1.000
_cell.length_b   1.000
_cell.length_c   1.000
_cell.angle_alpha   90.00
_cell.angle_beta   90.00
_cell.angle_gamma   90.00
#
_symmetry.space_group_name_H-M   'P 1'
#
loop_
_entity.id
_entity.type
_entity.pdbx_description
1 polymer ?
#
loop_
_entity_poly.entity_id
_entity_poly.type
_entity_poly.pdbx_seq_one_letter_code
_entity_poly.pdbx_strand_id
1 'polypeptide(L)' 'GLRNPCRQLNKLQPGLMAATLARDVAGNLERKAGVMAIVLAGGEVKNGDRIRIELPEGPHQPLAPV' A
#
# COMPACT_ATOMS: atom_id res chain seq x y z
N GLY A 1 3.71 6.05 -1.17
CA GLY A 1 3.88 5.19 -2.36
C GLY A 1 3.29 3.82 -2.10
N LEU A 2 3.20 2.97 -3.12
CA LEU A 2 2.72 1.58 -2.97
C LEU A 2 3.74 0.73 -2.21
N ARG A 3 3.29 -0.06 -1.24
CA ARG A 3 4.17 -1.01 -0.53
C ARG A 3 4.74 -2.02 -1.51
N ASN A 4 6.06 -2.25 -1.47
CA ASN A 4 6.67 -3.37 -2.17
C ASN A 4 6.58 -4.67 -1.32
N PRO A 5 5.80 -5.68 -1.72
CA PRO A 5 5.74 -6.95 -1.00
C PRO A 5 7.10 -7.67 -1.08
N CYS A 6 7.45 -8.41 -0.03
CA CYS A 6 8.75 -9.07 0.07
C CYS A 6 8.63 -10.52 0.55
N ARG A 7 9.74 -11.26 0.47
CA ARG A 7 9.83 -12.68 0.85
C ARG A 7 9.40 -12.99 2.29
N GLN A 8 9.32 -12.00 3.18
CA GLN A 8 8.84 -12.20 4.55
C GLN A 8 7.39 -12.71 4.57
N LEU A 9 6.55 -12.32 3.61
CA LEU A 9 5.19 -12.83 3.47
C LEU A 9 5.19 -14.36 3.28
N ASN A 10 6.12 -14.87 2.47
CA ASN A 10 6.23 -16.31 2.21
C ASN A 10 6.75 -17.11 3.42
N LYS A 11 7.33 -16.45 4.43
CA LYS A 11 7.68 -17.10 5.71
C LYS A 11 6.46 -17.35 6.58
N LEU A 12 5.37 -16.61 6.39
CA LEU A 12 4.09 -16.85 7.06
C LEU A 12 3.32 -17.97 6.36
N GLN A 13 3.21 -17.89 5.04
CA GLN A 13 2.57 -18.91 4.21
C GLN A 13 3.15 -18.91 2.79
N PRO A 14 3.50 -20.07 2.21
CA PRO A 14 3.96 -20.14 0.82
C PRO A 14 2.97 -19.48 -0.16
N GLY A 15 3.48 -18.67 -1.08
CA GLY A 15 2.69 -18.00 -2.12
C GLY A 15 2.08 -16.65 -1.71
N LEU A 16 2.13 -16.27 -0.43
CA LEU A 16 1.51 -15.04 0.06
C LEU A 16 2.06 -13.77 -0.60
N MET A 17 3.35 -13.74 -0.96
CA MET A 17 3.93 -12.62 -1.72
C MET A 17 3.27 -12.50 -3.10
N ALA A 18 3.14 -13.61 -3.83
CA ALA A 18 2.55 -13.63 -5.16
C ALA A 18 1.05 -13.26 -5.13
N ALA A 19 0.33 -13.64 -4.06
CA ALA A 19 -1.07 -13.30 -3.87
C ALA A 19 -1.33 -11.77 -3.79
N THR A 20 -0.31 -10.96 -3.48
CA THR A 20 -0.41 -9.49 -3.45
C THR A 20 -0.05 -8.82 -4.79
N LEU A 21 0.29 -9.61 -5.81
CA LEU A 21 0.67 -9.12 -7.13
C LEU A 21 -0.41 -9.51 -8.15
N ALA A 22 -0.88 -8.53 -8.91
CA ALA A 22 -1.80 -8.72 -10.01
C ALA A 22 -1.23 -8.08 -11.29
N ARG A 23 -1.89 -8.33 -12.42
CA ARG A 23 -1.63 -7.61 -13.66
C ARG A 23 -2.93 -6.98 -14.14
N ASP A 24 -2.83 -5.74 -14.59
CA ASP A 24 -3.95 -5.07 -15.26
C ASP A 24 -4.15 -5.61 -16.69
N VAL A 25 -5.16 -5.10 -17.38
CA VAL A 25 -5.50 -5.49 -18.77
C VAL A 25 -4.39 -5.15 -19.78
N ALA A 26 -3.50 -4.21 -19.45
CA ALA A 26 -2.34 -3.85 -20.25
C ALA A 26 -1.08 -4.65 -19.85
N GLY A 27 -1.19 -5.56 -18.89
CA GLY A 27 -0.10 -6.39 -18.39
C GLY A 27 0.80 -5.70 -17.36
N ASN A 28 0.50 -4.47 -16.94
CA ASN A 28 1.29 -3.76 -15.95
C ASN A 28 1.13 -4.40 -14.57
N LEU A 29 2.19 -4.35 -13.78
CA LEU A 29 2.20 -4.91 -12.44
C LEU A 29 1.37 -4.04 -11.49
N GLU A 30 0.28 -4.60 -10.96
CA GLU A 30 -0.54 -4.00 -9.91
C GLU A 30 -0.16 -4.59 -8.55
N ARG A 31 0.11 -3.73 -7.56
CA ARG A 31 0.52 -4.14 -6.21
C ARG A 31 -0.63 -3.97 -5.24
N LYS A 32 -1.27 -5.07 -4.86
CA LYS A 32 -2.36 -5.12 -3.87
C LYS A 32 -1.80 -5.30 -2.46
N ALA A 33 -0.76 -4.54 -2.13
CA ALA A 33 -0.02 -4.65 -0.88
C ALA A 33 -0.25 -3.46 0.08
N GLY A 34 -1.17 -2.56 -0.26
CA GLY A 34 -1.42 -1.32 0.49
C GLY A 34 -0.42 -0.21 0.18
N VAL A 35 -0.50 0.87 0.96
CA VAL A 35 0.31 2.08 0.79
C VAL A 35 1.23 2.30 1.99
N MET A 36 2.33 2.99 1.75
CA MET A 36 3.25 3.49 2.77
C MET A 36 3.12 5.01 2.88
N ALA A 37 3.15 5.50 4.11
CA ALA A 37 3.14 6.92 4.47
C ALA A 37 4.23 7.22 5.49
N ILE A 38 4.47 8.51 5.71
CA ILE A 38 5.37 9.01 6.77
C ILE A 38 4.54 9.67 7.87
N VAL A 39 5.09 9.70 9.08
CA VAL A 39 4.48 10.41 10.19
C VAL A 39 4.96 11.86 10.16
N LEU A 40 4.03 12.81 9.95
CA LEU A 40 4.33 14.24 10.00
C LEU A 40 4.25 14.80 11.44
N ALA A 41 3.34 14.27 12.24
CA ALA A 41 3.14 14.62 13.64
C ALA A 41 2.77 13.36 14.45
N GLY A 42 3.44 13.17 15.59
CA GLY A 42 3.14 12.06 16.51
C GLY A 42 1.92 12.33 17.39
N GLY A 43 1.37 11.28 17.98
CA GLY A 43 0.22 11.35 18.88
C GLY A 43 -0.25 9.95 19.30
N GLU A 44 -1.23 9.90 20.20
CA GLU A 44 -1.88 8.65 20.59
C GLU A 44 -2.91 8.23 19.51
N VAL A 45 -2.94 6.93 19.18
CA VAL A 45 -3.91 6.34 18.25
C VAL A 45 -4.48 5.07 18.90
N LYS A 46 -5.80 4.88 18.81
CA LYS A 46 -6.53 3.77 19.41
C LYS A 46 -7.33 3.01 18.36
N ASN A 47 -7.63 1.75 18.66
CA ASN A 47 -8.56 0.95 17.86
C ASN A 47 -9.92 1.64 17.81
N GLY A 48 -10.46 1.80 16.61
CA GLY A 48 -11.74 2.47 16.38
C GLY A 48 -11.62 3.97 16.05
N ASP A 49 -10.42 4.55 16.13
CA ASP A 49 -10.20 5.92 15.68
C ASP A 49 -10.52 6.07 14.18
N ARG A 50 -11.22 7.16 13.85
CA ARG A 50 -11.62 7.44 12.47
C ARG A 50 -10.42 7.92 11.65
N ILE A 51 -10.20 7.28 10.50
CA ILE A 51 -9.30 7.79 9.47
C ILE A 51 -10.04 8.87 8.69
N ARG A 52 -9.49 10.10 8.66
CA ARG A 52 -9.98 11.19 7.81
C ARG A 52 -9.08 11.29 6.59
N ILE A 53 -9.69 11.56 5.44
CA ILE A 53 -9.00 11.68 4.16
C ILE A 53 -9.16 13.12 3.68
N GLU A 54 -8.04 13.77 3.43
CA GLU A 54 -7.96 15.03 2.71
C GLU A 54 -7.22 14.75 1.41
N LEU A 55 -7.87 15.03 0.27
CA LEU A 55 -7.27 14.80 -1.04
C LEU A 55 -6.43 16.02 -1.43
N PRO A 56 -5.24 15.81 -2.03
CA PRO A 56 -4.47 16.93 -2.57
C PRO A 56 -5.22 17.58 -3.73
N GLU A 57 -4.91 18.85 -3.99
CA GLU A 57 -5.38 19.54 -5.20
C GLU A 57 -4.91 18.79 -6.46
N GLY A 58 -5.75 18.81 -7.50
CA GLY A 58 -5.52 18.05 -8.73
C GLY A 58 -4.44 18.66 -9.64
N PRO A 59 -3.97 17.91 -10.66
CA PRO A 59 -4.37 16.55 -11.02
C PRO A 59 -3.63 15.46 -10.23
N HIS A 60 -4.33 14.38 -9.90
CA HIS A 60 -3.73 13.24 -9.17
C HIS A 60 -2.89 12.37 -10.11
N GLN A 61 -1.79 11.82 -9.56
CA GLN A 61 -0.92 10.89 -10.28
C GLN A 61 -0.94 9.51 -9.61
N PRO A 62 -0.79 8.42 -10.38
CA PRO A 62 -0.68 7.08 -9.83
C PRO A 62 0.51 6.95 -8.85
N LEU A 63 0.30 6.22 -7.76
CA LEU A 63 1.37 5.96 -6.79
C LEU A 63 2.40 4.97 -7.37
N ALA A 64 3.68 5.35 -7.28
CA ALA A 64 4.81 4.46 -7.56
C ALA A 64 5.14 3.56 -6.35
N PRO A 65 5.75 2.38 -6.57
CA PRO A 65 6.30 1.56 -5.49
C PRO A 65 7.42 2.29 -4.73
N VAL A 66 7.51 2.00 -3.43
CA VAL A 66 8.63 2.42 -2.55
C VAL A 66 9.49 1.25 -2.13
#